data_AF-A0A1C5RXK5-F1
#
_entry.id   AF-A0A1C5RXK5-F1
#
_cell.length_a   1.000
_cell.length_b   1.000
_cell.length_c   1.000
_cell.angle_alpha   90.00
_cell.angle_beta   90.00
_cell.angle_gamma   90.00
#
_symmetry.space_group_name_H-M   'P 1'
#
loop_
_entity.id
_entity.type
_entity.pdbx_description
1 polymer ?
#
loop_
_entity_poly.entity_id
_entity_poly.type
_entity_poly.pdbx_seq_one_letter_code
_entity_poly.pdbx_strand_id
1 'polypeptide(L)'
;MVKLDADIKAIARSIIQGNEKRKKRIKNGQASAFDLQAAQVVDNALRGTCGNIESVRVRRQMQEKIYKSIVYNMPYEYIADALCGRRQFYEYRQEFIKRVASAMDMLPEQKGQEHGN
;
A
#
# COMPACT_ATOMS: atom_id res chain seq x y z
N MET A 1 -10.64 -2.06 13.22
CA MET A 1 -9.92 -1.19 12.27
C MET A 1 -10.83 -0.03 11.92
N VAL A 2 -10.43 1.23 12.19
CA VAL A 2 -11.21 2.43 11.83
C VAL A 2 -11.43 2.44 10.32
N LYS A 3 -12.68 2.67 9.88
CA LYS A 3 -13.05 2.68 8.46
C LYS A 3 -12.42 3.92 7.81
N LEU A 4 -11.62 3.70 6.78
CA LEU A 4 -11.08 4.79 5.97
C LEU A 4 -12.21 5.47 5.20
N ASP A 5 -12.19 6.80 5.16
CA ASP A 5 -13.11 7.58 4.33
C ASP A 5 -13.06 7.12 2.86
N ALA A 6 -14.21 7.16 2.18
CA ALA A 6 -14.34 6.63 0.83
C ALA A 6 -13.46 7.39 -0.17
N ASP A 7 -13.35 8.71 -0.03
CA ASP A 7 -12.59 9.56 -0.94
C ASP A 7 -11.09 9.40 -0.67
N ILE A 8 -10.68 9.38 0.60
CA ILE A 8 -9.29 9.10 0.97
C ILE A 8 -8.87 7.71 0.43
N LYS A 9 -9.73 6.71 0.57
CA LYS A 9 -9.49 5.38 0.02
C LYS A 9 -9.33 5.40 -1.50
N ALA A 10 -10.15 6.18 -2.21
CA ALA A 10 -10.09 6.31 -3.66
C ALA A 10 -8.76 6.96 -4.09
N ILE A 11 -8.38 8.07 -3.45
CA ILE A 11 -7.12 8.78 -3.76
C ILE A 11 -5.90 7.87 -3.50
N ALA A 12 -5.83 7.22 -2.35
CA ALA A 12 -4.72 6.32 -2.02
C ALA A 12 -4.61 5.14 -3.01
N ARG A 13 -5.75 4.60 -3.46
CA ARG A 13 -5.76 3.57 -4.53
C ARG A 13 -5.25 4.11 -5.85
N SER A 14 -5.68 5.31 -6.26
CA SER A 14 -5.22 5.96 -7.48
C SER A 14 -3.70 6.20 -7.47
N ILE A 15 -3.15 6.58 -6.31
CA ILE A 15 -1.69 6.66 -6.13
C ILE A 15 -1.06 5.29 -6.41
N ILE A 16 -1.50 4.22 -5.74
CA ILE A 16 -0.92 2.87 -5.93
C ILE A 16 -1.03 2.42 -7.39
N GLN A 17 -2.18 2.61 -8.04
CA GLN A 17 -2.42 2.25 -9.44
C GLN A 17 -1.51 3.00 -10.43
N GLY A 18 -1.23 4.28 -10.15
CA GLY A 18 -0.33 5.10 -10.96
C GLY A 18 1.16 4.77 -10.81
N ASN A 19 1.54 3.88 -9.90
CA ASN A 19 2.93 3.70 -9.47
C ASN A 19 3.84 3.13 -10.58
N GLU A 20 3.35 2.23 -11.44
CA GLU A 20 4.16 1.72 -12.56
C GLU A 20 4.46 2.81 -13.60
N LYS A 21 3.50 3.70 -13.86
CA LYS A 21 3.73 4.87 -14.73
C LYS A 21 4.74 5.84 -14.10
N ARG A 22 4.68 6.03 -12.78
CA ARG A 22 5.65 6.83 -12.01
C ARG A 22 7.06 6.26 -12.09
N LYS A 23 7.23 4.96 -11.84
CA LYS A 23 8.54 4.28 -11.96
C LYS A 23 9.16 4.45 -13.35
N LYS A 24 8.36 4.42 -14.41
CA LYS A 24 8.83 4.69 -15.78
C LYS A 24 9.34 6.12 -15.95
N ARG A 25 8.60 7.12 -15.45
CA ARG A 25 9.06 8.53 -15.48
C ARG A 25 10.36 8.73 -14.70
N ILE A 26 10.49 8.11 -13.53
CA ILE A 26 11.72 8.14 -12.72
C ILE A 26 12.91 7.56 -13.49
N LYS A 27 12.74 6.36 -14.07
CA LYS A 27 13.78 5.71 -14.87
C LYS A 27 14.24 6.56 -16.06
N ASN A 28 13.32 7.32 -16.65
CA ASN A 28 13.59 8.15 -17.83
C ASN A 28 14.09 9.57 -17.48
N GLY A 29 14.28 9.91 -16.20
CA GLY A 29 14.67 11.26 -15.77
C GLY A 29 13.58 12.32 -15.97
N GLN A 30 12.31 11.92 -16.09
CA GLN A 30 11.15 12.78 -16.34
C GLN A 30 10.22 12.88 -15.12
N ALA A 31 10.70 12.51 -13.94
CA ALA A 31 9.90 12.49 -12.73
C ALA A 31 9.72 13.89 -12.13
N SER A 32 8.50 14.21 -11.75
CA SER A 32 8.21 15.34 -10.86
C SER A 32 8.62 15.02 -9.41
N ALA A 33 8.68 16.05 -8.57
CA ALA A 33 8.87 15.87 -7.13
C ALA A 33 7.80 14.96 -6.51
N PHE A 34 6.54 15.13 -6.94
CA PHE A 34 5.44 14.25 -6.54
C PHE A 34 5.68 12.80 -6.96
N ASP A 35 6.20 12.56 -8.18
CA ASP A 35 6.46 11.20 -8.64
C ASP A 35 7.46 10.46 -7.74
N LEU A 36 8.52 11.16 -7.32
CA LEU A 36 9.54 10.65 -6.41
C LEU A 36 8.95 10.35 -5.03
N GLN A 37 8.25 11.31 -4.42
CA GLN A 37 7.61 11.14 -3.12
C GLN A 37 6.60 9.98 -3.14
N ALA A 38 5.68 9.98 -4.11
CA ALA A 38 4.64 8.96 -4.20
C ALA A 38 5.23 7.57 -4.49
N ALA A 39 6.34 7.47 -5.23
CA ALA A 39 7.00 6.18 -5.48
C ALA A 39 7.62 5.62 -4.20
N GLN A 40 8.30 6.49 -3.45
CA GLN A 40 8.89 6.14 -2.16
C GLN A 40 7.83 5.74 -1.13
N VAL A 41 6.75 6.50 -1.03
CA VAL A 41 5.62 6.21 -0.14
C VAL A 41 5.01 4.85 -0.46
N VAL A 42 4.76 4.54 -1.74
CA VAL A 42 4.19 3.25 -2.13
C VAL A 42 5.14 2.09 -1.78
N ASP A 43 6.45 2.22 -2.02
CA ASP A 43 7.41 1.17 -1.68
C ASP A 43 7.51 0.94 -0.17
N ASN A 44 7.64 2.02 0.61
CA ASN A 44 7.72 1.96 2.06
C ASN A 44 6.44 1.40 2.69
N ALA A 45 5.27 1.87 2.23
CA ALA A 45 3.99 1.41 2.72
C ALA A 45 3.80 -0.09 2.44
N LEU A 46 4.21 -0.58 1.26
CA LEU A 46 4.11 -1.98 0.91
C LEU A 46 4.99 -2.86 1.80
N ARG A 47 6.26 -2.46 1.99
CA ARG A 47 7.24 -3.15 2.86
C ARG A 47 6.75 -3.25 4.31
N GLY A 48 5.98 -2.27 4.77
CA GLY A 48 5.39 -2.24 6.10
C GLY A 48 4.19 -3.18 6.32
N THR A 49 3.70 -3.86 5.28
CA THR A 49 2.57 -4.80 5.41
C THR A 49 3.01 -6.25 5.60
N CYS A 50 2.06 -7.13 5.96
CA CYS A 50 2.29 -8.56 6.12
C CYS A 50 3.31 -8.91 7.24
N GLY A 51 3.39 -8.07 8.28
CA GLY A 51 4.40 -8.17 9.34
C GLY A 51 4.37 -9.47 10.15
N ASN A 52 3.23 -10.16 10.17
CA ASN A 52 3.03 -11.46 10.80
C ASN A 52 3.59 -12.65 9.99
N ILE A 53 4.05 -12.43 8.74
CA ILE A 53 4.72 -13.47 7.96
C ILE A 53 6.22 -13.45 8.28
N GLU A 54 6.69 -14.42 9.06
CA GLU A 54 8.09 -14.51 9.49
C GLU A 54 9.06 -14.57 8.31
N SER A 55 8.84 -15.48 7.36
CA SER A 55 9.70 -15.64 6.18
C SER A 55 9.67 -14.39 5.29
N VAL A 56 10.81 -13.72 5.19
CA VAL A 56 10.98 -12.51 4.34
C VAL A 56 10.63 -12.81 2.87
N ARG A 57 10.98 -14.01 2.37
CA ARG A 57 10.67 -14.42 1.00
C ARG A 57 9.15 -14.52 0.78
N VAL A 58 8.45 -15.24 1.65
CA VAL A 58 6.98 -15.41 1.58
C VAL A 58 6.29 -14.06 1.76
N ARG A 59 6.79 -13.21 2.67
CA ARG A 59 6.28 -11.86 2.91
C ARG A 59 6.36 -10.99 1.65
N ARG A 60 7.50 -10.99 0.96
CA ARG A 60 7.67 -10.24 -0.31
C ARG A 60 6.73 -10.75 -1.40
N GLN A 61 6.57 -12.07 -1.54
CA GLN A 61 5.62 -12.64 -2.48
C GLN A 61 4.17 -12.24 -2.17
N MET A 62 3.80 -12.21 -0.88
CA MET A 62 2.47 -11.75 -0.45
C MET A 62 2.26 -10.26 -0.75
N GLN A 63 3.25 -9.42 -0.44
CA GLN A 63 3.26 -7.99 -0.74
C GLN A 63 3.09 -7.74 -2.25
N GLU A 64 3.80 -8.47 -3.12
CA GLU A 64 3.64 -8.35 -4.57
C GLU A 64 2.22 -8.70 -5.05
N LYS A 65 1.61 -9.74 -4.48
CA LYS A 65 0.22 -10.12 -4.80
C LYS A 65 -0.77 -9.04 -4.35
N ILE A 66 -0.57 -8.45 -3.18
CA ILE A 66 -1.38 -7.33 -2.67
C ILE A 66 -1.26 -6.10 -3.58
N TYR A 67 -0.03 -5.76 -3.97
CA TYR A 67 0.23 -4.65 -4.89
C TYR A 67 -0.50 -4.85 -6.23
N LYS A 68 -0.32 -6.01 -6.87
CA LYS A 68 -0.98 -6.36 -8.14
C LYS A 68 -2.51 -6.35 -8.02
N SER A 69 -3.07 -6.82 -6.91
CA SER A 69 -4.53 -6.78 -6.66
C SER A 69 -5.11 -5.36 -6.67
N ILE A 70 -4.35 -4.36 -6.21
CA ILE A 70 -4.79 -2.96 -6.27
C ILE A 70 -4.58 -2.38 -7.66
N VAL A 71 -3.38 -2.59 -8.24
CA VAL A 71 -3.02 -2.05 -9.57
C VAL A 71 -3.98 -2.52 -10.65
N TYR A 72 -4.32 -3.82 -10.67
CA TYR A 72 -5.18 -4.42 -11.71
C TYR A 72 -6.63 -4.57 -11.27
N ASN A 73 -7.01 -4.05 -10.10
CA ASN A 73 -8.31 -4.29 -9.47
C ASN A 73 -8.70 -5.79 -9.39
N MET A 74 -7.71 -6.66 -9.26
CA MET A 74 -7.90 -8.11 -9.25
C MET A 74 -8.42 -8.56 -7.87
N PRO A 75 -9.56 -9.25 -7.79
CA PRO A 75 -10.07 -9.78 -6.52
C PRO A 75 -9.31 -11.04 -6.10
N TYR A 76 -9.44 -11.40 -4.82
CA TYR A 76 -8.70 -12.51 -4.19
C TYR A 76 -8.82 -13.83 -4.98
N GLU A 77 -10.01 -14.08 -5.52
CA GLU A 77 -10.39 -15.31 -6.21
C GLU A 77 -9.59 -15.56 -7.50
N TYR A 78 -8.95 -14.53 -8.05
CA TYR A 78 -8.10 -14.62 -9.26
C TYR A 78 -6.60 -14.63 -8.93
N ILE A 79 -6.23 -14.65 -7.65
CA ILE A 79 -4.85 -14.66 -7.22
C ILE A 79 -4.42 -16.12 -7.04
N ALA A 80 -3.70 -16.64 -8.04
CA ALA A 80 -3.05 -17.95 -7.93
C ALA A 80 -2.08 -17.97 -6.74
N ASP A 81 -1.98 -19.12 -6.06
CA ASP A 81 -1.08 -19.35 -4.93
C ASP A 81 -1.20 -18.28 -3.84
N ALA A 82 -2.42 -18.00 -3.40
CA ALA A 82 -2.66 -17.08 -2.29
C ALA A 82 -2.01 -17.65 -1.01
N LEU A 83 -1.01 -16.94 -0.48
CA LEU A 83 -0.21 -17.36 0.70
C LEU A 83 -0.92 -17.11 2.03
N CYS A 84 -2.20 -16.72 1.99
CA CYS A 84 -3.05 -16.48 3.14
C CYS A 84 -4.53 -16.62 2.74
N GLY A 85 -5.40 -16.81 3.72
CA GLY A 85 -6.85 -16.86 3.48
C GLY A 85 -7.44 -15.51 3.05
N ARG A 86 -8.63 -15.57 2.42
CA ARG A 86 -9.35 -14.42 1.86
C ARG A 86 -9.47 -13.23 2.81
N ARG A 87 -9.83 -13.47 4.08
CA ARG A 87 -9.99 -12.41 5.08
C ARG A 87 -8.66 -11.66 5.32
N GLN A 88 -7.60 -12.42 5.61
CA GLN A 88 -6.27 -11.88 5.86
C GLN A 88 -5.74 -11.09 4.65
N PHE A 89 -6.02 -11.58 3.44
CA PHE A 89 -5.66 -10.88 2.21
C PHE A 89 -6.26 -9.46 2.16
N TYR A 90 -7.56 -9.34 2.42
CA TYR A 90 -8.21 -8.02 2.41
C TYR A 90 -7.77 -7.15 3.60
N GLU A 91 -7.40 -7.74 4.73
CA GLU A 91 -6.77 -7.01 5.84
C GLU A 91 -5.43 -6.39 5.40
N TYR A 92 -4.54 -7.14 4.77
CA TYR A 92 -3.28 -6.59 4.22
C TYR A 92 -3.53 -5.54 3.12
N ARG A 93 -4.51 -5.78 2.25
CA ARG A 93 -4.86 -4.83 1.17
C ARG A 93 -5.33 -3.51 1.75
N GLN A 94 -6.15 -3.55 2.80
CA GLN A 94 -6.63 -2.36 3.49
C GLN A 94 -5.53 -1.68 4.30
N GLU A 95 -4.67 -2.45 4.95
CA GLU A 95 -3.48 -1.95 5.66
C GLU A 95 -2.58 -1.17 4.70
N PHE A 96 -2.30 -1.73 3.52
CA PHE A 96 -1.47 -1.08 2.51
C PHE A 96 -2.07 0.26 2.05
N ILE A 97 -3.37 0.30 1.73
CA ILE A 97 -4.06 1.53 1.33
C ILE A 97 -4.00 2.57 2.46
N LYS A 98 -4.22 2.14 3.71
CA LYS A 98 -4.17 3.03 4.87
C LYS A 98 -2.77 3.60 5.08
N ARG A 99 -1.72 2.78 4.93
CA ARG A 99 -0.32 3.23 5.04
C ARG A 99 0.03 4.25 3.98
N VAL A 100 -0.43 4.07 2.74
CA VAL A 100 -0.26 5.08 1.67
C VAL A 100 -1.01 6.37 2.00
N ALA A 101 -2.27 6.30 2.44
CA ALA A 101 -3.03 7.49 2.84
C ALA A 101 -2.35 8.25 3.99
N SER A 102 -1.87 7.52 5.00
CA SER A 102 -1.17 8.11 6.15
C SER A 102 0.12 8.81 5.75
N ALA A 103 0.93 8.18 4.89
CA ALA A 103 2.23 8.73 4.48
C ALA A 103 2.11 9.85 3.42
N MET A 104 0.90 10.11 2.93
CA MET A 104 0.58 11.25 2.07
C MET A 104 -0.22 12.31 2.85
N ASP A 105 -0.22 12.24 4.19
CA ASP A 105 -0.89 13.18 5.09
C ASP A 105 -2.40 13.36 4.81
N MET A 106 -3.05 12.30 4.32
CA MET A 106 -4.48 12.32 4.01
C MET A 106 -5.36 11.94 5.20
N LEU A 107 -4.76 11.40 6.27
CA LEU A 107 -5.48 11.05 7.49
C LEU A 107 -5.43 12.23 8.46
N PRO A 108 -6.50 12.49 9.24
CA PRO A 108 -6.42 13.48 10.30
C PRO A 108 -5.27 13.10 11.25
N GLU A 109 -4.53 14.11 11.72
CA GLU A 109 -3.50 13.93 12.74
C GLU A 109 -4.12 13.17 13.93
N GLN A 110 -3.61 11.97 14.20
CA GLN A 110 -3.90 11.32 15.47
C GLN A 110 -3.12 12.08 16.54
N LYS A 111 -3.71 13.15 17.09
CA LYS A 111 -3.22 13.77 18.31
C LYS A 111 -3.13 12.68 19.39
N GLY A 112 -1.91 12.40 19.85
CA GLY A 112 -1.63 11.75 21.14
C GLY A 112 -1.50 10.22 21.12
N GLN A 113 -0.29 9.73 20.85
CA GLN A 113 0.38 8.90 21.86
C GLN A 113 1.65 9.65 22.27
N GLU A 114 1.45 10.62 23.15
CA GLU A 114 2.50 11.06 24.05
C GLU A 114 2.94 9.81 24.83
N HIS A 115 4.13 9.30 24.54
CA HIS A 115 4.84 8.49 25.51
C HIS A 115 5.18 9.43 26.66
N GLY A 116 4.31 9.42 27.68
CA GLY A 116 4.60 10.00 28.97
C GLY A 116 5.94 9.48 29.49
N ASN A 117 6.70 10.43 30.00
CA ASN A 117 8.01 10.32 30.65
C ASN A 117 8.10 9.18 31.67
#